data_AF-A0A0J7KDX4-F1
#
_entry.id   AF-A0A0J7KDX4-F1
#
_cell.length_a   1.000
_cell.length_b   1.000
_cell.length_c   1.000
_cell.angle_alpha   90.00
_cell.angle_beta   90.00
_cell.angle_gamma   90.00
#
_symmetry.space_group_name_H-M   'P 1'
#
loop_
_entity.id
_entity.type
_entity.pdbx_description
1 polymer ?
#
loop_
_entity_poly.entity_id
_entity_poly.type
_entity_poly.pdbx_seq_one_letter_code
_entity_poly.pdbx_strand_id
1 'polypeptide(L)'
;MHERNVKDGGRRGAVTGASFIVINGALKSSMGLSAKSSIVEDGLMVEIMPEKMEALKAALKNMQDFSIGCGRQGAPEPDETVNIKWVDNDVLFNLGVKSPIDGQLMDGIPSIRVHNGTDYRGATRFIRWTEVFIIKSDDHSNGVNDPVDINKLSGNIAKATCTALVKLLDLLATAGLTKLGVRATIHSDNVHVLFFIV
;
A
#
# COMPACT_ATOMS: atom_id res chain seq x y z
N MET A 1 -0.89 6.35 -3.36
CA MET A 1 -0.59 7.63 -4.03
C MET A 1 0.87 7.92 -3.71
N HIS A 2 1.80 7.38 -4.51
CA HIS A 2 3.22 7.66 -4.32
C HIS A 2 3.60 8.79 -5.28
N GLU A 3 4.28 9.78 -4.71
CA GLU A 3 4.73 10.98 -5.39
C GLU A 3 5.58 10.63 -6.60
N ARG A 4 5.29 11.29 -7.72
CA ARG A 4 6.31 11.69 -8.68
C ARG A 4 5.80 12.78 -9.62
N ASN A 5 6.55 13.88 -9.62
CA ASN A 5 6.84 14.79 -10.74
C ASN A 5 6.06 16.10 -10.84
N VAL A 6 6.67 17.14 -10.29
CA VAL A 6 6.58 18.52 -10.79
C VAL A 6 7.80 18.75 -11.66
N LYS A 7 7.61 19.13 -12.93
CA LYS A 7 8.69 19.61 -13.78
C LYS A 7 8.76 21.12 -13.67
N ASP A 8 9.78 21.64 -13.01
CA ASP A 8 10.14 23.06 -13.07
C ASP A 8 10.84 23.34 -14.40
N GLY A 9 10.32 24.31 -15.16
CA GLY A 9 10.79 24.71 -16.47
C GLY A 9 12.08 25.52 -16.36
N GLY A 10 13.24 24.86 -16.17
CA GLY A 10 14.50 25.61 -16.08
C GLY A 10 15.82 24.88 -16.30
N ARG A 11 15.96 23.59 -15.99
CA ARG A 11 17.22 22.85 -16.21
C ARG A 11 16.96 21.38 -16.54
N ARG A 12 17.56 20.91 -17.64
CA ARG A 12 17.57 19.49 -18.04
C ARG A 12 18.27 18.66 -16.95
N GLY A 13 17.51 17.87 -16.19
CA GLY A 13 18.01 16.64 -15.59
C GLY A 13 17.99 16.48 -14.05
N ALA A 14 17.43 17.42 -13.28
CA ALA A 14 17.28 17.22 -11.84
C ALA A 14 15.83 16.79 -11.52
N VAL A 15 15.67 15.61 -10.93
CA VAL A 15 14.41 15.17 -10.31
C VAL A 15 14.44 15.62 -8.86
N THR A 16 13.45 16.41 -8.45
CA THR A 16 13.32 16.91 -7.07
C THR A 16 12.07 16.29 -6.44
N GLY A 17 12.21 15.73 -5.24
CA GLY A 17 11.09 15.25 -4.44
C GLY A 17 10.36 16.39 -3.73
N ALA A 18 9.11 16.15 -3.35
CA ALA A 18 8.37 16.97 -2.40
C ALA A 18 8.06 16.10 -1.17
N SER A 19 7.75 16.72 -0.03
CA SER A 19 7.31 16.00 1.17
C SER A 19 5.78 15.85 1.25
N PHE A 20 5.06 16.74 0.57
CA PHE A 20 3.61 16.69 0.51
C PHE A 20 3.07 17.37 -0.76
N ILE A 21 1.84 17.01 -1.12
CA ILE A 21 1.06 17.66 -2.16
C ILE A 21 -0.30 18.09 -1.63
N VAL A 22 -0.72 19.32 -1.95
CA VAL A 22 -2.06 19.84 -1.69
C VAL A 22 -2.70 20.24 -3.01
N ILE A 23 -3.88 19.69 -3.29
CA ILE A 23 -4.70 20.11 -4.43
C ILE A 23 -5.90 20.87 -3.89
N ASN A 24 -5.99 22.15 -4.21
CA ASN A 24 -7.02 23.05 -3.69
C ASN A 24 -8.00 23.45 -4.80
N GLY A 25 -9.29 23.20 -4.59
CA GLY A 25 -10.38 23.51 -5.54
C GLY A 25 -10.93 24.94 -5.42
N ALA A 26 -10.13 25.90 -4.94
CA ALA A 26 -10.58 27.25 -4.59
C ALA A 26 -10.04 28.34 -5.54
N LEU A 27 -9.55 27.97 -6.72
CA LEU A 27 -9.06 28.95 -7.69
C LEU A 27 -10.22 29.84 -8.15
N LYS A 28 -10.05 31.16 -8.03
CA LYS A 28 -11.06 32.13 -8.41
C LYS A 28 -10.99 32.41 -9.91
N SER A 29 -12.11 32.33 -10.61
CA SER A 29 -12.21 32.63 -12.05
C SER A 29 -11.73 34.03 -12.42
N SER A 30 -11.80 34.98 -11.49
CA SER A 30 -11.31 36.37 -11.66
C SER A 30 -9.80 36.46 -11.89
N MET A 31 -9.03 35.40 -11.60
CA MET A 31 -7.58 35.39 -11.79
C MET A 31 -7.18 35.12 -13.25
N GLY A 32 -8.11 34.71 -14.12
CA GLY A 32 -7.81 34.40 -15.52
C GLY A 32 -6.86 33.21 -15.70
N LEU A 33 -6.75 32.34 -14.70
CA LEU A 33 -5.90 31.16 -14.71
C LEU A 33 -6.76 29.89 -14.82
N SER A 34 -6.26 28.88 -15.54
CA SER A 34 -6.87 27.54 -15.60
C SER A 34 -6.52 26.70 -14.36
N ALA A 35 -5.28 26.81 -13.91
CA ALA A 35 -4.73 26.23 -12.69
C ALA A 35 -3.44 26.97 -12.33
N LYS A 36 -2.99 26.83 -11.08
CA LYS A 36 -1.74 27.42 -10.60
C LYS A 36 -0.99 26.42 -9.73
N SER A 37 0.27 26.18 -10.07
CA SER A 37 1.24 25.43 -9.27
C SER A 37 2.12 26.40 -8.48
N SER A 38 2.47 26.04 -7.25
CA SER A 38 3.45 26.78 -6.45
C SER A 38 4.09 25.89 -5.40
N ILE A 39 5.36 26.14 -5.08
CA ILE A 39 6.08 25.46 -4.00
C ILE A 39 5.73 26.12 -2.67
N VAL A 40 5.37 25.33 -1.67
CA VAL A 40 5.08 25.78 -0.31
C VAL A 40 5.95 24.97 0.65
N GLU A 41 6.96 25.61 1.24
CA GLU A 41 8.00 24.93 2.03
C GLU A 41 8.68 23.81 1.22
N ASP A 42 8.54 22.55 1.64
CA ASP A 42 9.03 21.36 0.95
C ASP A 42 7.93 20.61 0.17
N GLY A 43 6.74 21.22 0.01
CA GLY A 43 5.59 20.65 -0.67
C GLY A 43 5.16 21.37 -1.95
N LEU A 44 4.23 20.74 -2.67
CA LEU A 44 3.58 21.28 -3.87
C LEU A 44 2.12 21.67 -3.57
N MET A 45 1.76 22.92 -3.85
CA MET A 45 0.37 23.37 -3.89
C MET A 45 -0.10 23.50 -5.35
N VAL A 46 -1.25 22.91 -5.67
CA VAL A 46 -1.91 23.02 -6.98
C VAL A 46 -3.32 23.55 -6.78
N GLU A 47 -3.53 24.80 -7.16
CA GLU A 47 -4.83 25.47 -7.13
C GLU A 47 -5.55 25.23 -8.47
N ILE A 48 -6.73 24.63 -8.42
CA ILE A 48 -7.58 24.33 -9.59
C ILE A 48 -8.98 24.89 -9.39
N MET A 49 -9.71 25.04 -10.50
CA MET A 49 -11.11 25.43 -10.49
C MET A 49 -11.97 24.34 -9.81
N PRO A 50 -13.07 24.70 -9.13
CA PRO A 50 -13.97 23.73 -8.50
C PRO A 50 -14.45 22.62 -9.45
N GLU A 51 -14.72 22.96 -10.72
CA GLU A 51 -15.21 22.00 -11.72
C GLU A 51 -14.13 20.97 -12.10
N LYS A 52 -12.85 21.38 -12.13
CA LYS A 52 -11.72 20.48 -12.38
C LYS A 52 -11.47 19.54 -11.22
N MET A 53 -11.80 19.95 -9.99
CA MET A 53 -11.67 19.10 -8.80
C MET A 53 -12.60 17.88 -8.87
N GLU A 54 -13.84 18.06 -9.35
CA GLU A 54 -14.75 16.92 -9.51
C GLU A 54 -14.28 15.95 -10.60
N ALA A 55 -13.74 16.46 -11.71
CA ALA A 55 -13.12 15.62 -12.74
C ALA A 55 -11.91 14.84 -12.22
N LEU A 56 -11.06 15.49 -11.40
CA LEU A 56 -9.95 14.83 -10.73
C LEU A 56 -10.43 13.71 -9.80
N LYS A 57 -11.42 13.99 -8.94
CA LYS A 57 -12.00 12.97 -8.04
C LYS A 57 -12.55 11.77 -8.83
N ALA A 58 -13.21 12.03 -9.96
CA ALA A 58 -13.72 10.98 -10.83
C ALA A 58 -12.58 10.14 -11.46
N ALA A 59 -11.53 10.78 -11.97
CA ALA A 59 -10.37 10.08 -12.51
C ALA A 59 -9.67 9.21 -11.45
N LEU A 60 -9.50 9.72 -10.23
CA LEU A 60 -8.92 8.97 -9.11
C LEU A 60 -9.78 7.74 -8.75
N LYS A 61 -11.12 7.90 -8.68
CA LYS A 61 -12.04 6.78 -8.41
C LYS A 61 -11.98 5.70 -9.48
N ASN A 62 -11.76 6.10 -10.73
CA ASN A 62 -11.72 5.19 -11.87
C ASN A 62 -10.31 4.67 -12.19
N MET A 63 -9.32 4.94 -11.33
CA MET A 63 -7.91 4.59 -11.56
C MET A 63 -7.37 5.08 -12.92
N GLN A 64 -7.78 6.29 -13.31
CA GLN A 64 -7.34 6.92 -14.56
C GLN A 64 -6.30 8.01 -14.28
N ASP A 65 -5.34 8.10 -15.20
CA ASP A 65 -4.39 9.21 -15.23
C ASP A 65 -5.12 10.54 -15.40
N PHE A 66 -4.57 11.59 -14.80
CA PHE A 66 -5.13 12.94 -14.90
C PHE A 66 -4.02 13.97 -15.11
N SER A 67 -4.31 15.01 -15.89
CA SER A 67 -3.36 16.07 -16.21
C SER A 67 -3.98 17.44 -15.98
N ILE A 68 -3.22 18.31 -15.32
CA ILE A 68 -3.63 19.67 -14.97
C ILE A 68 -2.66 20.63 -15.66
N GLY A 69 -3.16 21.37 -16.65
CA GLY A 69 -2.44 22.46 -17.28
C GLY A 69 -2.55 23.74 -16.45
N CYS A 70 -1.44 24.16 -15.87
CA CYS A 70 -1.27 25.38 -15.10
C CYS A 70 -0.91 26.56 -16.03
N GLY A 71 -1.44 27.74 -15.73
CA GLY A 71 -1.21 28.95 -16.52
C GLY A 71 -2.49 29.69 -16.88
N ARG A 72 -2.40 30.55 -17.89
CA ARG A 72 -3.52 31.40 -18.32
C ARG A 72 -4.64 30.61 -18.99
N GLN A 73 -5.87 30.99 -18.69
CA GLN A 73 -7.05 30.44 -19.36
C GLN A 73 -7.05 30.86 -20.84
N GLY A 74 -7.29 29.89 -21.73
CA GLY A 74 -7.34 30.13 -23.18
C GLY A 74 -5.98 30.23 -23.87
N ALA A 75 -4.87 30.02 -23.14
CA ALA A 75 -3.56 29.88 -23.76
C ALA A 75 -3.49 28.61 -24.64
N PRO A 76 -2.74 28.63 -25.77
CA PRO A 76 -2.62 27.47 -26.65
C PRO A 76 -1.87 26.30 -25.98
N GLU A 77 -0.94 26.60 -25.07
CA GLU A 77 -0.23 25.62 -24.26
C GLU A 77 -0.17 26.09 -22.80
N PRO A 78 -0.17 25.16 -21.82
CA PRO A 78 0.01 25.49 -20.42
C PRO A 78 1.47 25.88 -20.11
N ASP A 79 1.67 26.76 -19.15
CA ASP A 79 3.00 27.16 -18.67
C ASP A 79 3.69 25.97 -17.98
N GLU A 80 2.92 25.21 -17.19
CA GLU A 80 3.36 24.01 -16.49
C GLU A 80 2.28 22.94 -16.52
N THR A 81 2.66 21.67 -16.39
CA THR A 81 1.70 20.56 -16.34
C THR A 81 1.96 19.68 -15.13
N VAL A 82 0.95 19.56 -14.26
CA VAL A 82 0.95 18.59 -13.17
C VAL A 82 0.28 17.31 -13.66
N ASN A 83 1.02 16.20 -13.60
CA ASN A 83 0.53 14.90 -14.03
C ASN A 83 0.33 13.98 -12.82
N ILE A 84 -0.86 13.40 -12.74
CA ILE A 84 -1.23 12.40 -11.73
C ILE A 84 -1.32 11.08 -12.48
N LYS A 85 -0.39 10.18 -12.17
CA LYS A 85 -0.19 8.93 -12.90
C LYS A 85 -0.43 7.74 -11.99
N TRP A 86 -1.19 6.77 -12.48
CA TRP A 86 -1.17 5.43 -11.93
C TRP A 86 0.06 4.72 -12.47
N VAL A 87 0.91 4.30 -11.56
CA VAL A 87 2.17 3.63 -11.88
C VAL A 87 2.12 2.21 -11.33
N ASP A 88 3.09 1.40 -11.75
CA ASP A 88 3.25 0.06 -11.20
C ASP A 88 3.35 0.12 -9.67
N ASN A 89 2.80 -0.91 -9.02
CA ASN A 89 2.91 -1.04 -7.57
C ASN A 89 4.39 -1.03 -7.18
N ASP A 90 4.69 -0.31 -6.11
CA ASP A 90 5.99 -0.49 -5.45
C ASP A 90 6.04 -1.94 -4.95
N VAL A 91 7.06 -2.68 -5.34
CA VAL A 91 7.31 -4.06 -4.91
C VAL A 91 8.63 -4.17 -4.12
N LEU A 92 9.27 -3.03 -3.83
CA LEU A 92 10.56 -2.96 -3.15
C LEU A 92 10.42 -3.03 -1.62
N PHE A 93 9.59 -3.96 -1.15
CA PHE A 93 9.41 -4.23 0.27
C PHE A 93 9.45 -5.75 0.53
N ASN A 94 9.68 -6.12 1.79
CA ASN A 94 9.87 -7.52 2.22
C ASN A 94 11.01 -8.26 1.48
N LEU A 95 11.98 -7.51 0.95
CA LEU A 95 13.12 -8.03 0.20
C LEU A 95 13.95 -9.02 1.03
N GLY A 96 14.20 -10.21 0.46
CA GLY A 96 15.00 -11.27 1.06
C GLY A 96 14.28 -12.06 2.16
N VAL A 97 13.03 -11.73 2.49
CA VAL A 97 12.23 -12.50 3.45
C VAL A 97 11.83 -13.83 2.83
N LYS A 98 12.05 -14.93 3.56
CA LYS A 98 11.71 -16.29 3.11
C LYS A 98 10.63 -16.91 3.98
N SER A 99 9.68 -17.58 3.33
CA SER A 99 8.71 -18.46 3.97
C SER A 99 9.44 -19.58 4.73
N PRO A 100 9.06 -19.86 5.99
CA PRO A 100 9.66 -20.92 6.79
C PRO A 100 9.06 -22.29 6.45
N ILE A 101 8.06 -22.34 5.56
CA ILE A 101 7.40 -23.57 5.11
C ILE A 101 8.20 -24.20 3.96
N ASP A 102 8.56 -23.40 2.97
CA ASP A 102 9.09 -23.87 1.68
C ASP A 102 10.22 -22.99 1.11
N GLY A 103 10.65 -21.95 1.84
CA GLY A 103 11.73 -21.06 1.39
C GLY A 103 11.34 -20.07 0.29
N GLN A 104 10.07 -20.00 -0.09
CA GLN A 104 9.57 -19.04 -1.08
C GLN A 104 9.94 -17.60 -0.68
N LEU A 105 10.42 -16.80 -1.64
CA LEU A 105 10.69 -15.37 -1.43
C LEU A 105 9.38 -14.60 -1.26
N MET A 106 9.36 -13.68 -0.30
CA MET A 106 8.22 -12.82 0.01
C MET A 106 8.40 -11.38 -0.50
N ASP A 107 9.38 -11.17 -1.38
CA ASP A 107 9.67 -9.89 -2.04
C ASP A 107 8.40 -9.37 -2.73
N GLY A 108 8.00 -8.13 -2.41
CA GLY A 108 6.79 -7.50 -2.96
C GLY A 108 5.46 -8.07 -2.46
N ILE A 109 5.46 -9.07 -1.56
CA ILE A 109 4.23 -9.65 -0.99
C ILE A 109 3.77 -8.81 0.20
N PRO A 110 2.58 -8.18 0.17
CA PRO A 110 2.13 -7.31 1.26
C PRO A 110 2.03 -8.07 2.59
N SER A 111 2.45 -7.43 3.69
CA SER A 111 2.35 -8.01 5.02
C SER A 111 1.73 -7.05 6.03
N ILE A 112 1.09 -7.63 7.05
CA ILE A 112 0.53 -6.93 8.22
C ILE A 112 1.32 -7.39 9.44
N ARG A 113 2.01 -6.45 10.10
CA ARG A 113 2.74 -6.71 11.35
C ARG A 113 1.84 -6.60 12.56
N VAL A 114 1.87 -7.63 13.40
CA VAL A 114 1.07 -7.73 14.61
C VAL A 114 1.90 -7.27 15.80
N HIS A 115 1.66 -6.03 16.24
CA HIS A 115 2.44 -5.40 17.32
C HIS A 115 2.01 -5.85 18.72
N ASN A 116 0.74 -6.24 18.90
CA ASN A 116 0.17 -6.60 20.20
C ASN A 116 -0.47 -8.01 20.16
N GLY A 117 0.26 -8.99 19.63
CA GLY A 117 -0.19 -10.37 19.56
C GLY A 117 -0.26 -11.03 20.94
N THR A 118 -1.31 -11.82 21.17
CA THR A 118 -1.47 -12.59 22.41
C THR A 118 -0.38 -13.64 22.57
N ASP A 119 0.26 -13.68 23.74
CA ASP A 119 1.17 -14.76 24.13
C ASP A 119 0.39 -15.97 24.61
N TYR A 120 0.61 -17.11 23.96
CA TYR A 120 0.11 -18.39 24.43
C TYR A 120 1.26 -19.12 25.13
N ARG A 121 1.17 -19.25 26.45
CA ARG A 121 2.27 -19.77 27.29
C ARG A 121 2.10 -21.27 27.55
N GLY A 122 3.14 -22.04 27.25
CA GLY A 122 3.34 -23.40 27.72
C GLY A 122 4.10 -23.43 29.04
N ALA A 123 4.75 -24.56 29.36
CA ALA A 123 5.47 -24.74 30.62
C ALA A 123 6.73 -23.86 30.71
N THR A 124 7.58 -23.87 29.67
CA THR A 124 8.84 -23.10 29.65
C THR A 124 8.96 -22.15 28.47
N ARG A 125 8.04 -22.25 27.50
CA ARG A 125 8.04 -21.51 26.24
C ARG A 125 6.70 -20.82 26.03
N PHE A 126 6.66 -19.85 25.12
CA PHE A 126 5.42 -19.25 24.64
C PHE A 126 5.46 -19.19 23.13
N ILE A 127 4.30 -18.99 22.53
CA ILE A 127 4.13 -18.83 21.08
C ILE A 127 3.27 -17.59 20.80
N ARG A 128 3.69 -16.79 19.83
CA ARG A 128 3.05 -15.53 19.42
C ARG A 128 3.05 -15.40 17.89
N TRP A 129 1.91 -15.02 17.32
CA TRP A 129 1.86 -14.60 15.92
C TRP A 129 2.41 -13.17 15.74
N THR A 130 3.21 -12.94 14.71
CA THR A 130 3.94 -11.66 14.55
C THR A 130 3.68 -10.97 13.23
N GLU A 131 3.42 -11.73 12.17
CA GLU A 131 3.25 -11.16 10.84
C GLU A 131 2.37 -12.05 9.96
N VAL A 132 1.58 -11.41 9.11
CA VAL A 132 0.66 -12.05 8.15
C VAL A 132 0.97 -11.53 6.76
N PHE A 133 1.33 -12.42 5.83
CA PHE A 133 1.59 -12.14 4.42
C PHE A 133 0.36 -12.50 3.60
N ILE A 134 -0.04 -11.58 2.72
CA ILE A 134 -1.20 -11.70 1.84
C ILE A 134 -0.70 -12.03 0.44
N ILE A 135 -0.72 -13.31 0.11
CA ILE A 135 -0.30 -13.83 -1.18
C ILE A 135 -1.55 -13.91 -2.05
N LYS A 136 -1.65 -13.05 -3.06
CA LYS A 136 -2.75 -13.09 -4.04
C LYS A 136 -2.36 -14.03 -5.19
N SER A 137 -3.30 -14.85 -5.65
CA SER A 137 -3.15 -15.52 -6.95
C SER A 137 -3.41 -14.49 -8.05
N ASP A 138 -2.63 -14.53 -9.13
CA ASP A 138 -2.66 -13.53 -10.23
C ASP A 138 -3.96 -13.50 -11.06
N ASP A 139 -4.92 -14.35 -10.73
CA ASP A 139 -6.21 -14.41 -11.40
C ASP A 139 -7.23 -13.51 -10.68
N HIS A 140 -7.58 -12.43 -11.37
CA HIS A 140 -8.78 -11.58 -11.24
C HIS A 140 -8.57 -10.15 -10.71
N SER A 141 -8.53 -9.27 -11.70
CA SER A 141 -9.01 -7.89 -11.68
C SER A 141 -10.38 -7.73 -11.00
N ASN A 142 -10.49 -6.72 -10.15
CA ASN A 142 -11.65 -5.83 -10.03
C ASN A 142 -13.04 -6.45 -9.79
N GLY A 143 -13.16 -7.40 -8.86
CA GLY A 143 -14.46 -7.87 -8.36
C GLY A 143 -14.79 -7.26 -7.00
N VAL A 144 -15.94 -6.59 -6.89
CA VAL A 144 -16.62 -6.25 -5.61
C VAL A 144 -17.10 -7.55 -4.97
N ASN A 145 -16.17 -8.35 -4.45
CA ASN A 145 -16.48 -9.44 -3.54
C ASN A 145 -16.33 -8.91 -2.12
N ASP A 146 -17.33 -9.18 -1.30
CA ASP A 146 -17.37 -8.79 0.11
C ASP A 146 -16.01 -9.14 0.73
N PRO A 147 -15.21 -8.15 1.17
CA PRO A 147 -13.83 -8.43 1.54
C PRO A 147 -13.86 -9.35 2.74
N VAL A 148 -13.45 -10.61 2.55
CA VAL A 148 -13.11 -11.48 3.66
C VAL A 148 -12.21 -10.66 4.57
N ASP A 149 -12.64 -10.46 5.81
CA ASP A 149 -11.86 -9.68 6.76
C ASP A 149 -10.60 -10.50 7.12
N ILE A 150 -9.55 -10.28 6.34
CA ILE A 150 -8.26 -10.97 6.45
C ILE A 150 -7.71 -10.80 7.87
N ASN A 151 -7.95 -9.67 8.54
CA ASN A 151 -7.51 -9.44 9.92
C ASN A 151 -8.22 -10.37 10.90
N LYS A 152 -9.57 -10.42 10.82
CA LYS A 152 -10.37 -11.30 11.68
C LYS A 152 -10.08 -12.78 11.40
N LEU A 153 -9.98 -13.15 10.14
CA LEU A 153 -9.73 -14.53 9.74
C LEU A 153 -8.33 -14.99 10.13
N SER A 154 -7.30 -14.22 9.81
CA SER A 154 -5.92 -14.52 10.23
C SER A 154 -5.82 -14.60 11.75
N GLY A 155 -6.50 -13.72 12.50
CA GLY A 155 -6.56 -13.79 13.96
C GLY A 155 -7.19 -15.05 14.51
N ASN A 156 -8.29 -15.51 13.90
CA ASN A 156 -8.93 -16.76 14.29
C ASN A 156 -8.04 -17.98 14.02
N ILE A 157 -7.41 -18.03 12.83
CA ILE A 157 -6.51 -19.13 12.48
C ILE A 157 -5.30 -19.13 13.41
N ALA A 158 -4.64 -17.98 13.61
CA ALA A 158 -3.49 -17.86 14.50
C ALA A 158 -3.83 -18.25 15.94
N LYS A 159 -4.99 -17.80 16.47
CA LYS A 159 -5.47 -18.21 17.80
C LYS A 159 -5.63 -19.73 17.89
N ALA A 160 -6.28 -20.36 16.89
CA ALA A 160 -6.48 -21.80 16.87
C ALA A 160 -5.13 -22.55 16.80
N THR A 161 -4.23 -22.11 15.93
CA THR A 161 -2.89 -22.69 15.78
C THR A 161 -2.07 -22.54 17.06
N CYS A 162 -1.94 -21.35 17.62
CA CYS A 162 -1.20 -21.13 18.85
C CYS A 162 -1.74 -22.00 19.98
N THR A 163 -3.08 -22.05 20.15
CA THR A 163 -3.74 -22.89 21.17
C THR A 163 -3.42 -24.37 20.99
N ALA A 164 -3.44 -24.88 19.76
CA ALA A 164 -3.11 -26.28 19.48
C ALA A 164 -1.64 -26.61 19.75
N LEU A 165 -0.74 -25.66 19.48
CA LEU A 165 0.71 -25.85 19.61
C LEU A 165 1.25 -25.65 21.03
N VAL A 166 0.51 -25.02 21.95
CA VAL A 166 0.98 -24.74 23.34
C VAL A 166 1.59 -25.96 24.03
N LYS A 167 0.96 -27.14 23.86
CA LYS A 167 1.41 -28.38 24.50
C LYS A 167 2.66 -29.00 23.85
N LEU A 168 3.03 -28.51 22.66
CA LEU A 168 4.12 -29.04 21.85
C LEU A 168 5.34 -28.10 21.81
N LEU A 169 5.27 -26.93 22.46
CA LEU A 169 6.31 -25.91 22.36
C LEU A 169 7.68 -26.38 22.81
N ASP A 170 7.75 -27.15 23.90
CA ASP A 170 9.03 -27.69 24.39
C ASP A 170 9.65 -28.69 23.38
N LEU A 171 8.82 -29.49 22.71
CA LEU A 171 9.24 -30.43 21.66
C LEU A 171 9.71 -29.68 20.42
N LEU A 172 8.95 -28.68 19.96
CA LEU A 172 9.31 -27.85 18.81
C LEU A 172 10.63 -27.11 19.05
N ALA A 173 10.82 -26.54 20.23
CA ALA A 173 12.06 -25.87 20.61
C ALA A 173 13.25 -26.84 20.65
N THR A 174 13.05 -28.06 21.18
CA THR A 174 14.11 -29.10 21.22
C THR A 174 14.50 -29.56 19.81
N ALA A 175 13.54 -29.58 18.87
CA ALA A 175 13.78 -29.84 17.46
C ALA A 175 14.38 -28.63 16.69
N GLY A 176 14.62 -27.49 17.36
CA GLY A 176 15.13 -26.27 16.73
C GLY A 176 14.08 -25.51 15.90
N LEU A 177 12.80 -25.87 16.00
CA LEU A 177 11.69 -25.26 15.26
C LEU A 177 11.16 -24.04 16.02
N THR A 178 11.90 -22.93 15.96
CA THR A 178 11.57 -21.67 16.66
C THR A 178 10.82 -20.66 15.79
N LYS A 179 10.73 -20.93 14.48
CA LYS A 179 9.97 -20.11 13.53
C LYS A 179 9.01 -21.02 12.78
N LEU A 180 7.72 -20.83 13.01
CA LEU A 180 6.67 -21.65 12.43
C LEU A 180 5.93 -20.83 11.39
N GLY A 181 5.57 -21.47 10.28
CA GLY A 181 4.73 -20.89 9.27
C GLY A 181 3.46 -21.73 9.12
N VAL A 182 2.36 -21.05 8.89
CA VAL A 182 1.13 -21.72 8.44
C VAL A 182 0.57 -20.94 7.27
N ARG A 183 0.29 -21.69 6.20
CA ARG A 183 -0.34 -21.17 4.99
C ARG A 183 -1.76 -21.69 4.93
N ALA A 184 -2.72 -20.77 4.88
CA ALA A 184 -4.13 -21.07 4.67
C ALA A 184 -4.54 -20.55 3.30
N THR A 185 -5.26 -21.36 2.53
CA THR A 185 -5.86 -20.95 1.26
C THR A 185 -7.33 -20.68 1.50
N ILE A 186 -7.80 -19.51 1.09
CA ILE A 186 -9.20 -19.10 1.23
C ILE A 186 -9.75 -18.89 -0.18
N HIS A 187 -10.77 -19.66 -0.55
CA HIS A 187 -11.58 -19.39 -1.74
C HIS A 187 -12.63 -18.32 -1.40
N SER A 188 -12.86 -17.32 -2.25
CA SER A 188 -13.67 -17.58 -3.45
C SER A 188 -12.86 -17.89 -4.71
N ASP A 189 -11.74 -17.19 -4.97
CA ASP A 189 -10.79 -17.45 -6.08
C ASP A 189 -9.33 -17.15 -5.66
N ASN A 190 -8.86 -17.89 -4.65
CA ASN A 190 -7.48 -18.07 -4.19
C ASN A 190 -6.68 -16.86 -3.65
N VAL A 191 -7.04 -16.43 -2.42
CA VAL A 191 -6.12 -15.69 -1.54
C VAL A 191 -5.43 -16.67 -0.59
N HIS A 192 -4.10 -16.66 -0.57
CA HIS A 192 -3.32 -17.42 0.40
C HIS A 192 -2.80 -16.49 1.51
N VAL A 193 -3.04 -16.89 2.75
CA VAL A 193 -2.57 -16.19 3.95
C VAL A 193 -1.45 -17.02 4.56
N LEU A 194 -0.24 -16.47 4.57
CA LEU A 194 0.90 -17.05 5.27
C LEU A 194 1.15 -16.27 6.55
N PHE A 195 1.14 -16.91 7.70
CA PHE A 195 1.51 -16.24 8.95
C PHE A 195 2.77 -16.83 9.57
N PHE A 196 3.48 -15.97 10.28
CA PHE A 196 4.69 -16.28 11.02
C PHE A 196 4.37 -16.34 12.51
N ILE A 197 4.71 -17.47 13.12
CA ILE A 197 4.61 -17.69 14.55
C ILE A 197 6.01 -17.82 15.12
N VAL A 198 6.30 -17.01 16.15
CA VAL A 198 7.57 -16.92 16.87
C VAL A 198 7.38 -17.38 18.31
#